data_AF-A0AAW6UY95-F1
#
_entry.id   AF-A0AAW6UY95-F1
#
_cell.length_a   1.000
_cell.length_b   1.000
_cell.length_c   1.000
_cell.angle_alpha   90.00
_cell.angle_beta   90.00
_cell.angle_gamma   90.00
#
_symmetry.space_group_name_H-M   'P 1'
#
loop_
_entity.id
_entity.type
_entity.pdbx_description
1 polymer ?
#
loop_
_entity_poly.entity_id
_entity_poly.type
_entity_poly.pdbx_seq_one_letter_code
_entity_poly.pdbx_strand_id
1 'polypeptide(L)' 'MKCQQTLGKVHFTSKNDEVTTVDKTWKFVKDNAGKLRIVVHHSSLENKVK' A
#
# COMPACT_ATOMS: atom_id res chain seq x y z
N MET A 1 -8.93 6.67 19.29
CA MET A 1 -9.03 6.68 17.82
C MET A 1 -8.51 5.34 17.30
N LYS A 2 -9.36 4.52 16.68
CA LYS A 2 -8.95 3.20 16.16
C LYS A 2 -8.29 3.40 14.80
N CYS A 3 -7.09 2.86 14.62
CA CYS A 3 -6.35 2.87 13.36
C CYS A 3 -6.48 1.49 12.71
N GLN A 4 -6.93 1.44 11.47
CA GLN A 4 -7.05 0.20 10.69
C GLN A 4 -5.87 0.09 9.74
N GLN A 5 -5.31 -1.12 9.62
CA GLN A 5 -4.18 -1.40 8.75
C GLN A 5 -4.59 -2.39 7.68
N THR A 6 -4.12 -2.16 6.45
CA THR A 6 -4.19 -3.16 5.38
C THR A 6 -2.80 -3.41 4.84
N LEU A 7 -2.52 -4.68 4.60
CA LEU A 7 -1.29 -5.19 3.98
C LEU A 7 -1.71 -5.97 2.74
N GLY A 8 -0.96 -5.84 1.65
CA GLY A 8 -1.25 -6.59 0.44
C GLY A 8 -0.24 -6.35 -0.66
N LYS A 9 -0.39 -7.10 -1.74
CA LYS A 9 0.40 -6.96 -2.96
C LYS A 9 -0.38 -6.18 -4.01
N VAL A 10 0.28 -5.25 -4.68
CA VAL A 10 -0.26 -4.52 -5.84
C VAL A 10 0.56 -4.84 -7.06
N HIS A 11 -0.12 -5.10 -8.17
CA HIS A 11 0.48 -5.40 -9.45
C HIS A 11 0.42 -4.18 -10.36
N PHE A 12 1.57 -3.75 -10.86
CA PHE A 12 1.71 -2.71 -11.86
C PHE A 12 2.05 -3.37 -13.19
N THR A 13 1.24 -3.10 -14.22
CA THR A 13 1.46 -3.60 -15.57
C THR A 13 2.06 -2.48 -16.42
N SER A 14 3.22 -2.74 -17.04
CA SER A 14 3.87 -1.78 -17.94
C SER A 14 3.26 -1.83 -19.34
N LYS A 15 3.67 -0.91 -20.22
CA LYS A 15 3.28 -0.91 -21.64
C LYS A 15 3.71 -2.19 -22.38
N ASN A 16 4.74 -2.88 -21.88
CA ASN A 16 5.26 -4.12 -22.48
C ASN A 16 4.67 -5.38 -21.81
N ASP A 17 3.55 -5.25 -21.11
CA ASP A 17 2.87 -6.30 -20.34
C ASP A 17 3.69 -6.93 -19.21
N GLU A 18 4.82 -6.32 -18.83
CA GLU A 18 5.61 -6.74 -17.69
C GLU A 18 4.90 -6.38 -16.37
N VAL A 19 4.80 -7.35 -15.46
CA VAL A 19 4.16 -7.18 -14.15
C VAL A 19 5.21 -6.98 -13.05
N THR A 20 5.15 -5.83 -12.39
CA THR A 20 5.88 -5.58 -11.14
C THR A 20 4.95 -5.73 -9.95
N THR A 21 5.32 -6.59 -9.01
CA THR A 21 4.58 -6.79 -7.76
C THR A 21 5.24 -6.00 -6.64
N VAL A 22 4.44 -5.21 -5.92
CA VAL A 22 4.89 -4.32 -4.84
C VAL A 22 4.17 -4.69 -3.55
N ASP A 23 4.92 -4.87 -2.47
CA ASP A 23 4.34 -4.99 -1.13
C ASP A 23 3.88 -3.61 -0.65
N LYS A 24 2.64 -3.56 -0.17
CA LYS A 24 2.00 -2.32 0.24
C LYS A 24 1.47 -2.41 1.66
N THR A 25 1.70 -1.32 2.40
CA THR A 25 1.10 -1.09 3.70
C THR A 25 0.37 0.24 3.70
N TRP A 26 -0.89 0.22 4.12
CA TRP A 26 -1.66 1.43 4.40
C TRP A 26 -2.20 1.40 5.82
N LYS A 27 -2.22 2.59 6.43
CA LYS A 27 -2.93 2.81 7.69
C LYS A 27 -3.96 3.90 7.52
N PHE A 28 -5.15 3.65 8.04
CA PHE A 28 -6.30 4.53 7.93
C PHE A 28 -6.74 5.02 9.30
N VAL A 29 -7.16 6.28 9.34
CA VAL A 29 -7.74 6.92 10.51
C VAL A 29 -8.98 7.70 10.07
N LYS A 30 -10.07 7.59 10.82
CA LYS A 30 -11.23 8.48 10.69
C LYS A 30 -10.98 9.72 11.55
N ASP A 31 -10.92 10.90 10.93
CA ASP A 31 -10.71 12.15 11.64
C ASP A 31 -11.96 12.58 12.45
N ASN A 32 -11.82 13.63 13.26
CA ASN A 32 -12.90 14.13 14.11
C ASN A 32 -14.10 14.69 13.30
N ALA A 33 -13.89 15.06 12.04
CA ALA A 33 -14.94 15.44 11.11
C ALA A 33 -15.57 14.23 10.39
N GLY A 34 -15.16 13.02 10.77
CA GLY A 34 -15.67 11.76 10.24
C GLY A 34 -15.10 11.35 8.88
N LYS A 35 -14.05 12.01 8.37
CA LYS A 35 -13.45 11.68 7.07
C LYS A 35 -12.35 10.64 7.23
N LEU A 36 -12.31 9.66 6.32
CA LEU A 36 -11.24 8.66 6.29
C LEU A 36 -9.96 9.25 5.68
N ARG A 37 -8.83 9.03 6.32
CA ARG A 37 -7.51 9.52 5.90
C ARG A 37 -6.51 8.37 5.87
N ILE A 38 -5.62 8.37 4.88
CA ILE A 38 -4.44 7.50 4.86
C ILE A 38 -3.32 8.24 5.57
N VAL A 39 -2.81 7.67 6.66
CA VAL A 39 -1.74 8.29 7.47
C VAL A 39 -0.39 7.58 7.31
N VAL A 40 -0.38 6.41 6.68
CA VAL A 40 0.83 5.71 6.26
C VAL A 40 0.60 5.19 4.85
N HIS A 41 1.56 5.44 3.98
CA HIS A 41 1.67 4.82 2.66
C HIS A 41 3.12 4.38 2.46
N HIS A 42 3.39 3.09 2.68
CA HIS A 42 4.71 2.52 2.47
C HIS A 42 4.66 1.45 1.39
N SER A 43 5.68 1.42 0.54
CA SER A 43 5.80 0.52 -0.59
C SER A 43 7.21 -0.03 -0.69
N SER A 44 7.36 -1.32 -0.96
CA SER A 44 8.67 -1.93 -1.19
C SER A 44 8.61 -2.97 -2.30
N LEU A 45 9.73 -3.13 -3.00
CA LEU A 45 9.96 -4.26 -3.89
C LEU A 45 10.64 -5.38 -3.09
N GLU A 46 10.29 -6.62 -3.41
CA GLU A 46 11.00 -7.77 -2.88
C GLU A 46 12.45 -7.76 -3.38
N ASN A 47 13.40 -7.98 -2.46
CA ASN A 47 14.79 -8.13 -2.83
C ASN A 47 14.99 -9.50 -3.47
N LYS A 48 15.31 -9.52 -4.76
CA LYS A 48 15.75 -10.74 -5.43
C LYS A 48 17.20 -10.98 -5.04
N VAL A 49 17.41 -11.78 -4.01
CA VAL A 49 18.75 -12.32 -3.69
C VAL A 49 19.29 -12.96 -4.97
N LYS A 50 20.48 -12.50 -5.39
CA LYS A 50 21.20 -13.04 -6.54
C LYS A 50 21.81 -14.39 -6.22
#